data_AF-A0A8T5MPG4-F1
#
_entry.id   AF-A0A8T5MPG4-F1
#
_cell.length_a   1.000
_cell.length_b   1.000
_cell.length_c   1.000
_cell.angle_alpha   90.00
_cell.angle_beta   90.00
_cell.angle_gamma   90.00
#
_symmetry.space_group_name_H-M   'P 1'
#
loop_
_entity.id
_entity.type
_entity.pdbx_description
1 polymer ?
#
loop_
_entity_poly.entity_id
_entity_poly.type
_entity_poly.pdbx_seq_one_letter_code
_entity_poly.pdbx_strand_id
1 'polypeptide(L)'
;MVACEKCGTDTIEGDSYCRQCGEELPEAEVLACECGAEVLLEDNYCHECGAAFSGEVEEADEEEEGDDPDDDTEEESDGGMF
;
A
#
# COMPACT_ATOMS: atom_id res chain seq x y z
N MET A 1 2.92 -1.31 -4.21
CA MET A 1 2.46 -0.40 -5.29
C MET A 1 2.09 0.90 -4.62
N VAL A 2 2.76 2.01 -4.95
CA VAL A 2 2.54 3.28 -4.23
C VAL A 2 1.54 4.14 -4.99
N ALA A 3 0.47 4.60 -4.35
CA ALA A 3 -0.51 5.46 -5.01
C ALA A 3 -0.09 6.92 -4.90
N CYS A 4 -0.19 7.68 -5.99
CA CYS A 4 0.06 9.11 -5.95
C CYS A 4 -1.03 9.81 -5.13
N GLU A 5 -0.65 10.45 -4.03
CA GLU A 5 -1.57 11.18 -3.12
C GLU A 5 -2.40 12.26 -3.82
N LYS A 6 -1.87 12.80 -4.93
CA LYS A 6 -2.44 13.94 -5.63
C LYS A 6 -3.44 13.54 -6.71
N CYS A 7 -3.25 12.41 -7.39
CA CYS A 7 -4.14 11.97 -8.47
C CYS A 7 -4.73 10.56 -8.30
N GLY A 8 -4.31 9.82 -7.28
CA GLY A 8 -4.74 8.45 -7.03
C GLY A 8 -4.29 7.44 -8.10
N THR A 9 -3.31 7.79 -8.94
CA THR A 9 -2.76 6.85 -9.93
C THR A 9 -1.74 5.93 -9.27
N ASP A 10 -1.81 4.65 -9.58
CA ASP A 10 -0.80 3.67 -9.18
C ASP A 10 0.57 4.01 -9.77
N THR A 11 1.56 4.07 -8.90
CA THR A 11 2.95 4.36 -9.25
C THR A 11 3.88 3.27 -8.74
N ILE A 12 5.04 3.16 -9.39
CA ILE A 12 6.01 2.12 -9.10
C ILE A 12 6.87 2.60 -7.92
N GLU A 13 7.12 1.71 -6.98
CA GLU A 13 8.04 1.97 -5.86
C GLU A 13 9.43 2.34 -6.42
N GLY A 14 9.90 3.53 -6.07
CA GLY A 14 11.18 4.08 -6.55
C GLY A 14 11.10 5.08 -7.72
N ASP A 15 9.93 5.38 -8.28
CA ASP A 15 9.77 6.56 -9.15
C ASP A 15 9.76 7.83 -8.26
N SER A 16 10.65 8.81 -8.51
CA SER A 16 10.66 10.09 -7.77
C SER A 16 9.46 11.00 -8.11
N TYR A 17 8.77 10.74 -9.23
CA TYR A 17 7.68 11.57 -9.73
C TYR A 17 6.55 10.75 -10.35
N CYS A 18 5.31 11.18 -10.12
CA CYS A 18 4.14 10.59 -10.74
C CYS A 18 4.12 10.87 -12.25
N ARG A 19 4.05 9.82 -13.06
CA ARG A 19 4.01 9.95 -14.54
C ARG A 19 2.71 10.53 -15.08
N GLN A 20 1.66 10.56 -14.28
CA GLN A 20 0.34 11.04 -14.69
C GLN A 20 0.19 12.53 -14.42
N CYS A 21 0.52 12.98 -13.21
CA CYS A 21 0.29 14.36 -12.77
C CYS A 21 1.57 15.18 -12.58
N GLY A 22 2.74 14.53 -12.49
CA GLY A 22 4.04 15.17 -12.25
C GLY A 22 4.33 15.53 -10.79
N GLU A 23 3.52 15.03 -9.84
CA GLU A 23 3.76 15.23 -8.40
C GLU A 23 5.00 14.47 -7.93
N GLU A 24 5.74 15.02 -6.98
CA GLU A 24 6.82 14.31 -6.29
C GLU A 24 6.25 13.17 -5.45
N LEU A 25 6.83 11.97 -5.60
CA LEU A 25 6.44 10.79 -4.85
C LEU A 25 7.44 10.58 -3.69
N PRO A 26 7.01 9.94 -2.59
CA PRO A 26 7.94 9.56 -1.53
C PRO A 26 9.01 8.64 -2.11
N GLU A 27 10.24 9.15 -2.16
CA GLU A 27 11.38 8.41 -2.67
C GLU A 27 11.72 7.31 -1.67
N ALA A 28 11.87 6.06 -2.14
CA ALA A 28 12.21 4.95 -1.27
C ALA A 28 13.59 5.20 -0.66
N GLU A 29 13.63 5.50 0.64
CA GLU A 29 14.88 5.73 1.35
C GLU A 29 15.69 4.43 1.35
N VAL A 30 16.96 4.50 0.93
CA VAL A 30 17.88 3.36 0.93
C VAL A 30 18.96 3.54 1.98
N LEU A 31 19.14 2.50 2.79
CA LEU A 31 20.16 2.37 3.81
C LEU A 31 21.37 1.63 3.23
N ALA A 32 22.55 2.19 3.45
CA ALA A 32 23.80 1.50 3.13
C ALA A 32 24.14 0.50 4.24
N CYS A 33 24.13 -0.79 3.91
CA CYS A 33 24.55 -1.83 4.83
C CYS A 33 26.09 -1.85 4.97
N GLU A 34 26.60 -2.25 6.13
CA GLU A 34 28.03 -2.43 6.37
C GLU A 34 28.68 -3.49 5.44
N CYS A 35 27.89 -4.40 4.87
CA CYS A 35 28.37 -5.36 3.88
C CYS A 35 28.58 -4.75 2.48
N GLY A 36 28.14 -3.51 2.26
CA GLY A 36 28.20 -2.82 0.97
C GLY A 36 26.93 -2.96 0.11
N ALA A 37 25.90 -3.65 0.61
CA ALA A 37 24.61 -3.75 -0.05
C ALA A 37 23.69 -2.56 0.26
N GLU A 38 22.79 -2.26 -0.67
CA GLU A 38 21.74 -1.27 -0.54
C GLU A 38 20.48 -1.97 0.00
N VAL A 39 19.92 -1.46 1.10
CA VAL A 39 18.75 -2.03 1.78
C VAL A 39 17.66 -0.98 1.80
N LEU A 40 16.42 -1.31 1.45
CA LEU A 40 15.33 -0.33 1.53
C LEU A 40 15.04 -0.02 3.01
N LEU A 41 14.62 1.19 3.33
CA LEU A 41 14.23 1.55 4.69
C LEU A 41 12.98 0.78 5.15
N GLU A 42 12.17 0.32 4.21
CA GLU A 42 11.08 -0.63 4.46
C GLU A 42 11.58 -2.05 4.81
N ASP A 43 12.74 -2.44 4.28
CA ASP A 43 13.34 -3.73 4.59
C ASP A 43 13.97 -3.71 5.99
N ASN A 44 13.38 -4.50 6.89
CA ASN A 44 13.88 -4.67 8.25
C ASN A 44 15.19 -5.48 8.33
N TYR A 45 15.69 -5.99 7.21
CA TYR A 45 16.92 -6.77 7.14
C TYR A 45 17.60 -6.68 5.77
N CYS A 46 18.92 -6.81 5.76
CA CYS A 46 19.68 -6.88 4.52
C CYS A 46 19.55 -8.26 3.88
N HIS A 47 19.06 -8.32 2.64
CA HIS A 47 18.92 -9.56 1.87
C HIS A 47 20.26 -10.21 1.48
N GLU A 48 21.36 -9.45 1.45
CA GLU A 48 22.69 -9.95 1.09
C GLU A 48 23.42 -10.60 2.28
N CYS A 49 23.36 -9.99 3.47
CA CYS A 49 24.14 -10.45 4.64
C CYS A 49 23.29 -10.90 5.84
N GLY A 50 21.99 -10.61 5.86
CA GLY A 50 21.09 -10.93 6.96
C GLY A 50 21.19 -10.01 8.18
N ALA A 51 21.89 -8.86 8.08
CA ALA A 51 21.94 -7.87 9.15
C ALA A 51 20.55 -7.23 9.35
N ALA A 52 20.11 -7.06 10.60
CA ALA A 52 18.83 -6.43 10.92
C ALA A 52 18.94 -4.91 10.94
N PHE A 53 17.96 -4.22 10.35
CA PHE A 53 17.81 -2.77 10.31
C PHE A 53 16.44 -2.44 10.90
N SER A 54 16.37 -1.57 11.92
CA SER A 54 15.08 -1.04 12.39
C SER A 54 14.71 0.14 11.51
N GLY A 55 14.05 -0.15 10.39
CA GLY A 55 13.37 0.85 9.57
C GLY A 55 11.92 0.93 10.01
N GLU A 56 11.60 1.92 10.82
CA GLU A 56 10.22 2.20 11.24
C GLU A 56 9.56 2.96 10.08
N VAL A 57 9.17 2.24 9.03
CA VAL A 57 8.30 2.80 7.98
C VAL A 57 6.89 2.76 8.52
N GLU A 58 6.26 3.93 8.60
CA GLU A 58 4.83 4.01 8.86
C GLU A 58 4.13 3.50 7.60
N GLU A 59 3.93 2.18 7.56
CA GLU A 59 3.13 1.51 6.54
C GLU A 59 1.71 2.09 6.61
N ALA A 60 1.40 2.99 5.68
CA ALA A 60 0.02 3.33 5.35
C ALA A 60 -0.56 2.18 4.52
N ASP A 61 -0.73 1.02 5.17
CA ASP A 61 -1.67 -0.01 4.72
C ASP A 61 -3.02 0.31 5.36
N GLU A 62 -3.65 1.37 4.84
CA GLU A 62 -5.10 1.55 4.98
C GLU A 62 -5.75 0.58 4.00
N GLU A 63 -6.36 -0.47 4.58
CA GLU A 63 -7.65 -1.10 4.27
C GLU A 63 -8.13 -1.07 2.80
N GLU A 64 -8.68 -2.16 2.26
CA GLU A 64 -10.12 -2.35 2.20
C GLU A 64 -10.38 -3.63 1.39
N GLU A 65 -10.92 -4.67 2.01
CA GLU A 65 -11.72 -5.68 1.31
C GLU A 65 -13.09 -5.73 1.98
N GLY A 66 -13.88 -4.69 1.72
CA GLY A 66 -15.32 -4.77 1.83
C GLY A 66 -15.86 -5.73 0.77
N ASP A 67 -16.21 -6.94 1.18
CA ASP A 67 -17.12 -7.81 0.44
C ASP A 67 -18.39 -7.96 1.29
N ASP A 68 -19.28 -6.97 1.16
CA ASP A 68 -20.66 -7.12 1.58
C ASP A 68 -21.55 -6.92 0.35
N PRO A 69 -21.80 -8.00 -0.40
CA PRO A 69 -23.06 -8.16 -1.07
C PRO A 69 -23.91 -9.15 -0.25
N ASP A 70 -24.49 -8.71 0.88
CA ASP A 70 -25.79 -9.26 1.28
C ASP A 70 -26.86 -8.70 0.32
N ASP A 71 -26.74 -9.20 -0.90
CA ASP A 71 -27.76 -9.25 -1.94
C ASP A 71 -28.82 -10.26 -1.51
N ASP A 72 -30.07 -9.89 -1.72
CA ASP A 72 -31.25 -10.75 -1.67
C ASP A 72 -31.86 -11.02 -0.28
N THR A 73 -32.70 -10.09 0.18
CA THR A 73 -34.04 -10.50 0.61
C THR A 73 -35.04 -9.46 0.14
N GLU A 74 -35.24 -9.45 -1.19
CA GLU A 74 -36.43 -8.89 -1.79
C GLU A 74 -37.62 -9.84 -1.55
N GLU A 75 -38.54 -9.37 -0.71
CA GLU A 75 -39.99 -9.44 -0.93
C GLU A 75 -40.65 -10.81 -1.24
N GLU A 76 -41.08 -11.49 -0.18
CA GLU A 76 -42.33 -12.26 -0.21
C GLU A 76 -43.48 -11.44 0.38
N SER A 77 -44.24 -10.85 -0.54
CA SER A 77 -45.62 -10.46 -0.32
C SER A 77 -46.44 -11.68 0.11
N ASP A 78 -46.88 -11.79 1.38
CA ASP A 78 -48.12 -12.52 1.70
C ASP A 78 -48.65 -12.27 3.14
N GLY A 79 -49.96 -12.06 3.26
CA GLY A 79 -50.73 -12.04 4.52
C GLY A 79 -50.84 -10.66 5.19
N GLY A 80 -51.86 -9.83 4.98
CA GLY A 80 -53.28 -10.17 5.10
C GLY A 80 -53.73 -10.15 6.57
N MET A 81 -54.28 -9.03 7.06
CA MET A 81 -55.64 -9.00 7.65
C MET A 81 -55.98 -7.63 8.25
N PHE A 82 -57.21 -7.27 7.91
CA PHE A 82 -58.18 -6.33 8.48
C PHE A 82 -58.25 -6.36 10.02
#